data_AF-A0A6A0B6I4-F1
#
_entry.id   AF-A0A6A0B6I4-F1
#
_cell.length_a   1.000
_cell.length_b   1.000
_cell.length_c   1.000
_cell.angle_alpha   90.00
_cell.angle_beta   90.00
_cell.angle_gamma   90.00
#
_symmetry.space_group_name_H-M   'P 1'
#
loop_
_entity.id
_entity.type
_entity.pdbx_description
1 polymer ?
#
loop_
_entity_poly.entity_id
_entity_poly.type
_entity_poly.pdbx_seq_one_letter_code
_entity_poly.pdbx_strand_id
1 'polypeptide(L)'
;MATYNLTPKDIYDADFDIKMRGYDKDQVNDLLDDVIVDYEKFQEEILSLQEENEFLKKKIRDTEARPQGAVSENTQRFNPIASASSDATDKPVETASGARVTMKSVNNFDILKRLNRLERAVFGPQAQANSAETPAE
;
A
#
# COMPACT_ATOMS: atom_id res chain seq x y z
N MET A 1 -7.39 7.19 19.31
CA MET A 1 -6.11 7.92 19.42
C MET A 1 -5.40 7.44 20.68
N ALA A 2 -4.08 7.44 20.69
CA ALA A 2 -3.35 7.23 21.93
C ALA A 2 -3.70 8.37 22.90
N THR A 3 -3.91 8.04 24.17
CA THR A 3 -4.18 9.02 25.22
C THR A 3 -2.87 9.27 25.96
N TYR A 4 -2.42 10.52 25.99
CA TYR A 4 -1.19 10.92 26.68
C TYR A 4 -1.52 11.52 28.05
N ASN A 5 -0.68 11.23 29.05
CA ASN A 5 -0.87 11.72 30.41
C ASN A 5 -0.31 13.13 30.64
N LEU A 6 0.65 13.54 29.82
CA LEU A 6 1.38 14.82 29.95
C LEU A 6 1.54 15.45 28.57
N THR A 7 1.49 16.79 28.55
CA THR A 7 1.90 17.63 27.42
C THR A 7 3.25 18.29 27.71
N PRO A 8 3.97 18.83 26.70
CA PRO A 8 5.21 19.59 26.93
C PRO A 8 5.01 20.72 27.94
N LYS A 9 3.86 21.40 27.85
CA LYS A 9 3.49 22.46 28.78
C LYS A 9 3.31 21.94 30.21
N ASP A 10 2.66 20.79 30.38
CA ASP A 10 2.49 20.18 31.72
C ASP A 10 3.85 19.81 32.35
N ILE A 11 4.82 19.42 31.52
CA ILE A 11 6.19 19.10 31.98
C ILE A 11 6.94 20.39 32.35
N TYR A 12 6.79 21.46 31.56
CA TYR A 12 7.40 22.76 31.84
C TYR A 12 6.84 23.40 33.12
N ASP A 13 5.53 23.32 33.32
CA ASP A 13 4.86 23.88 34.50
C ASP A 13 4.96 22.96 35.75
N ALA A 14 5.69 21.83 35.65
CA ALA A 14 5.81 20.87 36.74
C ALA A 14 6.68 21.41 37.88
N ASP A 15 6.09 21.54 39.07
CA ASP A 15 6.80 21.90 40.30
C ASP A 15 6.99 20.70 41.22
N PHE A 16 8.20 20.56 41.77
CA PHE A 16 8.58 19.47 42.66
C PHE A 16 8.92 19.97 44.06
N ASP A 17 8.38 19.30 45.09
CA ASP A 17 8.73 19.57 46.48
C ASP A 17 10.19 19.22 46.77
N ILE A 18 10.94 20.17 47.35
CA ILE A 18 12.32 19.94 47.77
C ILE A 18 12.33 19.26 49.14
N LYS A 19 12.96 18.09 49.21
CA LYS A 19 13.17 17.33 50.46
C LYS A 19 14.66 17.33 50.84
N MET A 20 14.95 17.16 52.13
CA MET A 20 16.32 17.15 52.69
C MET A 20 17.28 16.16 52.01
N ARG A 21 16.73 15.13 51.35
CA ARG A 21 17.47 14.26 50.44
C ARG A 21 16.61 14.08 49.19
N GLY A 22 17.15 14.52 48.06
CA GLY A 22 16.47 14.51 46.77
C GLY A 22 17.46 14.70 45.63
N TYR A 23 16.93 14.74 44.40
CA TYR A 23 17.71 15.07 43.23
C TYR A 23 18.04 16.57 43.21
N ASP A 24 19.14 16.90 42.54
CA ASP A 24 19.51 18.29 42.29
C ASP A 24 18.49 18.90 41.31
N LYS A 25 17.98 20.09 41.65
CA LYS A 25 16.93 20.75 40.87
C LYS A 25 17.41 21.08 39.46
N ASP A 26 18.64 21.55 39.32
CA ASP A 26 19.17 21.98 38.02
C ASP A 26 19.39 20.77 37.11
N GLN A 27 19.87 19.65 37.66
CA GLN A 27 19.99 18.40 36.89
C GLN A 27 18.64 17.84 36.44
N VAL A 28 17.61 17.96 37.29
CA VAL A 28 16.26 17.55 36.91
C VAL A 28 15.73 18.47 35.81
N ASN A 29 15.92 19.78 35.94
CA ASN A 29 15.48 20.75 34.93
C ASN A 29 16.17 20.53 33.58
N ASP A 30 17.49 20.33 33.56
CA ASP A 30 18.25 20.04 32.32
C ASP A 30 17.68 18.80 31.61
N LEU A 31 17.35 17.76 32.38
CA LEU A 31 16.70 16.56 31.82
C LEU A 31 15.27 16.85 31.33
N LEU A 32 14.49 17.65 32.05
CA LEU A 32 13.12 17.99 31.67
C LEU A 32 13.09 18.84 30.40
N ASP A 33 14.07 19.72 30.19
CA ASP A 33 14.23 20.48 28.95
C ASP A 33 14.42 19.56 27.75
N ASP A 34 15.29 18.54 27.86
CA ASP A 34 15.48 17.53 26.81
C ASP A 34 14.19 16.72 26.55
N VAL A 35 13.50 16.32 27.62
CA VAL A 35 12.24 15.56 27.53
C VAL A 35 11.14 16.40 26.87
N ILE A 36 11.04 17.69 27.17
CA ILE A 36 10.09 18.62 26.54
C ILE A 36 10.33 18.65 25.03
N VAL A 37 11.58 18.86 24.63
CA VAL A 37 11.97 18.91 23.21
C VAL A 37 11.61 17.62 22.49
N ASP A 38 11.85 16.46 23.09
CA ASP A 38 11.50 15.19 22.47
C ASP A 38 9.98 14.95 22.42
N TYR A 39 9.23 15.39 23.44
CA TYR A 39 7.76 15.35 23.40
C TYR A 39 7.17 16.22 22.29
N GLU A 40 7.77 17.38 22.00
CA GLU A 40 7.38 18.23 20.88
C GLU A 40 7.67 17.53 19.54
N LYS A 41 8.87 16.98 19.36
CA LYS A 41 9.23 16.22 18.15
C LYS A 41 8.28 15.04 17.90
N PHE A 42 7.93 14.28 18.95
CA PHE A 42 6.99 13.17 18.81
C PHE A 42 5.60 13.65 18.36
N GLN A 43 5.14 14.81 18.85
CA GLN A 43 3.86 15.36 18.41
C GLN A 43 3.89 15.80 16.94
N GLU A 44 4.97 16.46 16.52
CA GLU A 44 5.17 16.85 15.11
C GLU A 44 5.21 15.62 14.20
N GLU A 45 5.95 14.58 14.58
CA GLU A 45 6.05 13.33 13.81
C GLU A 45 4.69 12.63 13.70
N ILE A 46 3.95 12.53 14.81
CA ILE A 46 2.61 11.91 14.80
C ILE A 46 1.66 12.69 13.88
N LEU A 47 1.69 14.02 13.92
CA LEU A 47 0.86 14.86 13.07
C LEU A 47 1.24 14.68 11.60
N SER A 48 2.54 14.71 11.27
CA SER A 48 3.03 14.48 9.92
C SER A 48 2.62 13.10 9.37
N LEU A 49 2.74 12.04 10.17
CA LEU A 49 2.31 10.69 9.80
C LEU A 49 0.80 10.59 9.62
N GLN A 50 0.01 11.32 10.42
CA GLN A 50 -1.45 11.36 10.27
C GLN A 50 -1.86 12.07 8.96
N GLU A 51 -1.23 13.20 8.66
CA GLU A 51 -1.43 13.93 7.41
C GLU A 51 -1.04 13.09 6.18
N GLU A 52 0.11 12.41 6.23
CA GLU A 52 0.53 11.50 5.15
C GLU A 52 -0.48 10.36 4.97
N ASN A 53 -0.94 9.75 6.07
CA ASN A 53 -1.96 8.69 6.01
C ASN A 53 -3.28 9.20 5.42
N GLU A 54 -3.70 10.41 5.79
CA GLU A 54 -4.91 11.02 5.22
C GLU A 54 -4.72 11.28 3.72
N PHE A 55 -3.59 11.84 3.33
CA PHE A 55 -3.25 12.10 1.94
C PHE A 55 -3.23 10.81 1.10
N LEU A 56 -2.58 9.76 1.60
CA LEU A 56 -2.53 8.46 0.94
C LEU A 56 -3.92 7.82 0.83
N LYS A 57 -4.74 7.87 1.90
CA LYS A 57 -6.12 7.38 1.86
C LYS A 57 -6.98 8.13 0.84
N LYS A 58 -6.81 9.45 0.72
CA LYS A 58 -7.48 10.24 -0.32
C LYS A 58 -7.03 9.81 -1.72
N LYS A 59 -5.73 9.66 -1.94
CA LYS A 59 -5.18 9.21 -3.23
C LYS A 59 -5.66 7.82 -3.63
N ILE A 60 -5.78 6.90 -2.67
CA ILE A 60 -6.37 5.57 -2.88
C ILE A 60 -7.83 5.72 -3.30
N ARG A 61 -8.62 6.50 -2.54
CA ARG A 61 -10.04 6.75 -2.85
C ARG A 61 -10.21 7.35 -4.24
N ASP A 62 -9.41 8.34 -4.63
CA ASP A 62 -9.50 8.97 -5.95
C ASP A 62 -9.13 7.98 -7.08
N THR A 63 -8.20 7.05 -6.81
CA THR A 63 -7.82 5.99 -7.76
C THR A 63 -8.91 4.92 -7.88
N GLU A 64 -9.57 4.56 -6.78
CA GLU A 64 -10.69 3.59 -6.75
C GLU A 64 -12.00 4.19 -7.28
N ALA A 65 -12.26 5.48 -7.01
CA ALA A 65 -13.43 6.21 -7.44
C ALA A 65 -13.34 6.67 -8.89
N ARG A 66 -12.14 6.64 -9.50
CA ARG A 66 -12.01 6.72 -10.95
C ARG A 66 -12.56 5.42 -11.50
N PRO A 67 -13.77 5.42 -12.13
CA PRO A 67 -14.28 4.19 -12.71
C PRO A 67 -13.24 3.70 -13.71
N GLN A 68 -12.84 2.44 -13.54
CA GLN A 68 -12.33 1.63 -14.64
C GLN A 68 -13.46 1.58 -15.69
N GLY A 69 -13.63 2.67 -16.43
CA GLY A 69 -14.46 2.72 -17.61
C GLY A 69 -13.80 1.87 -18.68
N ALA A 70 -14.55 0.88 -19.16
CA ALA A 70 -14.19 -0.19 -20.11
C ALA A 70 -13.36 -1.30 -19.47
N VAL A 71 -13.84 -2.54 -19.28
CA VAL A 71 -14.89 -3.30 -19.98
C VAL A 71 -15.38 -4.36 -19.00
N SER A 72 -16.59 -4.18 -18.48
CA SER A 72 -17.27 -5.17 -17.65
C SER A 72 -18.58 -5.59 -18.30
N GLU A 73 -18.51 -5.99 -19.57
CA GLU A 73 -19.53 -6.83 -20.19
C GLU A 73 -18.77 -7.92 -20.96
N ASN A 74 -19.12 -9.19 -20.75
CA ASN A 74 -18.62 -10.38 -21.45
C ASN A 74 -17.51 -11.26 -20.82
N THR A 75 -17.30 -11.26 -19.49
CA THR A 75 -16.50 -12.32 -18.83
C THR A 75 -17.32 -13.56 -18.41
N GLN A 76 -18.63 -13.63 -18.70
CA GLN A 76 -19.43 -14.83 -18.40
C GLN A 76 -19.26 -16.01 -19.38
N ARG A 77 -18.15 -16.12 -20.13
CA ARG A 77 -17.96 -17.19 -21.13
C ARG A 77 -16.69 -18.02 -21.01
N PHE A 78 -15.90 -17.89 -19.94
CA PHE A 78 -14.78 -18.81 -19.73
C PHE A 78 -14.85 -19.46 -18.35
N ASN A 79 -15.58 -20.57 -18.29
CA ASN A 79 -15.42 -21.57 -17.25
C ASN A 79 -14.10 -22.30 -17.56
N PRO A 80 -13.02 -22.16 -16.77
CA PRO A 80 -11.83 -22.96 -17.01
C PRO A 80 -12.21 -24.41 -16.74
N ILE A 81 -12.12 -25.23 -17.78
CA ILE A 81 -12.29 -26.68 -17.70
C ILE A 81 -11.43 -27.16 -16.55
N ALA A 82 -12.11 -27.72 -15.54
CA ALA A 82 -11.49 -28.35 -14.40
C ALA A 82 -10.39 -29.31 -14.89
N SER A 83 -9.22 -29.19 -14.26
CA SER A 83 -8.10 -30.10 -14.42
C SER A 83 -8.58 -31.55 -14.31
N ALA A 84 -8.64 -32.24 -15.45
CA ALA A 84 -8.68 -33.69 -15.47
C ALA A 84 -7.23 -34.18 -15.36
N SER A 85 -6.97 -34.77 -14.20
CA SER A 85 -5.88 -35.67 -13.84
C SER A 85 -5.15 -36.40 -14.99
N SER A 86 -3.82 -36.34 -14.96
CA SER A 86 -2.87 -37.46 -15.14
C SER A 86 -1.47 -36.84 -15.04
N ASP A 87 -0.47 -37.37 -14.37
CA ASP A 87 -0.29 -38.69 -13.81
C ASP A 87 0.80 -38.56 -12.74
N ALA A 88 0.64 -39.26 -11.63
CA ALA A 88 1.73 -39.46 -10.70
C ALA A 88 2.47 -40.72 -11.14
N THR A 89 3.79 -40.74 -10.91
CA THR A 89 4.74 -41.87 -11.02
C THR A 89 5.56 -41.90 -12.32
N ASP A 90 6.77 -41.34 -12.31
CA ASP A 90 8.01 -42.11 -12.13
C ASP A 90 9.25 -41.20 -12.28
N LYS A 91 10.29 -41.45 -11.50
CA LYS A 91 11.64 -40.82 -11.60
C LYS A 91 12.47 -41.61 -12.65
N PRO A 92 13.60 -41.14 -13.25
CA PRO A 92 14.72 -40.49 -12.53
C PRO A 92 15.71 -39.56 -13.32
N VAL A 93 16.56 -38.85 -12.54
CA VAL A 93 18.00 -38.50 -12.73
C VAL A 93 18.48 -37.31 -13.61
N GLU A 94 19.21 -36.43 -12.91
CA GLU A 94 20.36 -35.55 -13.21
C GLU A 94 20.70 -35.14 -14.66
N THR A 95 20.87 -33.83 -14.90
CA THR A 95 22.15 -33.21 -15.30
C THR A 95 22.06 -31.67 -15.35
N ALA A 96 23.23 -31.04 -15.36
CA ALA A 96 23.54 -29.66 -15.01
C ALA A 96 22.86 -28.50 -15.79
N SER A 97 23.01 -27.31 -15.18
CA SER A 97 23.00 -25.96 -15.77
C SER A 97 21.64 -25.29 -16.00
N GLY A 98 21.62 -23.98 -15.70
CA GLY A 98 20.52 -23.09 -16.05
C GLY A 98 19.92 -22.43 -14.83
N ALA A 99 20.13 -21.12 -14.70
CA ALA A 99 19.52 -20.26 -13.71
C ALA A 99 18.04 -20.65 -13.51
N ARG A 100 17.69 -21.04 -12.27
CA ARG A 100 16.30 -21.20 -11.86
C ARG A 100 15.65 -19.83 -12.03
N VAL A 101 15.01 -19.61 -13.17
CA VAL A 101 14.05 -18.52 -13.33
C VAL A 101 12.90 -18.90 -12.41
N THR A 102 13.00 -18.44 -11.17
CA THR A 102 11.85 -18.31 -10.29
C THR A 102 10.86 -17.47 -11.07
N MET A 103 9.91 -18.12 -11.76
CA MET A 103 8.78 -17.43 -12.36
C MET A 103 8.02 -16.80 -11.21
N LYS A 104 8.34 -15.52 -10.96
CA LYS A 104 7.53 -14.64 -10.13
C LYS A 104 6.14 -14.78 -10.69
N SER A 105 5.23 -15.37 -9.90
CA SER A 105 3.80 -15.48 -10.19
C SER A 105 3.41 -14.22 -10.95
N VAL A 106 3.15 -14.35 -12.25
CA VAL A 106 2.81 -13.20 -13.07
C VAL A 106 1.45 -12.78 -12.53
N ASN A 107 1.46 -11.75 -11.68
CA ASN A 107 0.27 -11.30 -11.00
C ASN A 107 -0.76 -11.00 -12.08
N ASN A 108 -2.02 -11.39 -11.84
CA ASN A 108 -3.10 -11.25 -12.82
C ASN A 108 -3.14 -9.84 -13.46
N PHE A 109 -2.71 -8.83 -12.72
CA PHE A 109 -2.50 -7.45 -13.16
C PHE A 109 -1.48 -7.24 -14.29
N ASP A 110 -0.34 -7.93 -14.27
CA ASP A 110 0.71 -7.81 -15.28
C ASP A 110 0.28 -8.46 -16.61
N ILE A 111 -0.50 -9.55 -16.52
CA ILE A 111 -1.10 -10.22 -17.68
C ILE A 111 -2.10 -9.28 -18.35
N LEU A 112 -3.00 -8.67 -17.58
CA LEU A 112 -4.02 -7.76 -18.08
C LEU A 112 -3.42 -6.48 -18.69
N LYS A 113 -2.39 -5.90 -18.06
CA LYS A 113 -1.66 -4.74 -18.63
C LYS A 113 -0.96 -5.08 -19.93
N ARG A 114 -0.37 -6.27 -20.04
CA ARG A 114 0.30 -6.71 -21.27
C ARG A 114 -0.70 -6.96 -22.39
N LEU A 115 -1.84 -7.58 -22.08
CA LEU A 115 -2.97 -7.76 -23.01
C LEU A 115 -3.48 -6.42 -23.53
N ASN A 116 -3.75 -5.46 -22.64
CA ASN A 116 -4.24 -4.14 -23.05
C ASN A 116 -3.23 -3.38 -23.94
N ARG A 117 -1.92 -3.50 -23.66
CA ARG A 117 -0.86 -2.95 -24.53
C ARG A 117 -0.83 -3.61 -25.90
N LEU A 118 -0.98 -4.94 -25.94
CA LEU A 118 -1.04 -5.71 -27.19
C LEU A 118 -2.26 -5.32 -28.01
N GLU A 119 -3.43 -5.18 -27.40
CA GLU A 119 -4.66 -4.75 -28.09
C GLU A 119 -4.51 -3.35 -28.70
N ARG A 120 -3.96 -2.38 -27.95
CA ARG A 120 -3.68 -1.04 -28.51
C ARG A 120 -2.69 -1.06 -29.67
N ALA A 121 -1.69 -1.93 -29.62
CA ALA A 121 -0.66 -2.02 -30.65
C ALA A 121 -1.17 -2.72 -31.93
N VAL A 122 -2.04 -3.72 -31.78
CA VAL A 122 -2.59 -4.50 -32.91
C VAL A 122 -3.77 -3.79 -33.56
N PHE A 123 -4.62 -3.12 -32.78
CA PHE A 123 -5.89 -2.60 -33.28
C PHE A 123 -5.93 -1.06 -33.41
N GLY A 124 -4.97 -0.34 -32.81
CA GLY A 124 -4.92 1.13 -32.87
C GLY A 124 -6.18 1.81 -32.29
N PRO A 125 -6.25 3.15 -32.32
CA PRO A 125 -7.37 3.92 -31.74
C PRO A 125 -8.70 3.81 -32.52
N GLN A 126 -8.77 3.02 -33.59
CA GLN A 126 -9.95 2.90 -34.47
C GLN A 126 -10.88 1.72 -34.09
N ALA A 127 -10.47 0.80 -33.21
CA ALA A 127 -11.28 -0.37 -32.87
C ALA A 127 -12.50 -0.07 -31.97
N GLN A 128 -12.56 1.12 -31.36
CA GLN A 128 -13.71 1.54 -30.55
C GLN A 128 -14.81 2.24 -31.38
N ALA A 129 -14.54 2.59 -32.65
CA ALA A 129 -15.48 3.37 -33.47
C ALA A 129 -16.50 2.51 -34.25
N ASN A 130 -16.23 1.22 -34.47
CA ASN A 130 -17.03 0.39 -35.40
C ASN A 130 -18.17 -0.42 -34.74
N SER A 131 -18.50 -0.18 -33.47
CA SER A 131 -19.60 -0.88 -32.77
C SER A 131 -20.87 -0.04 -32.59
N ALA A 132 -20.95 1.18 -33.16
CA ALA A 132 -22.06 2.11 -32.93
C ALA A 132 -22.98 2.36 -34.14
N GLU A 133 -22.83 1.67 -35.27
CA GLU A 133 -23.77 1.80 -36.39
C GLU A 133 -24.25 0.43 -36.87
N THR A 134 -25.47 0.08 -36.46
CA THR A 134 -26.31 -0.90 -37.17
C THR A 134 -27.53 -0.12 -37.70
N PRO A 135 -27.78 -0.08 -39.01
CA PRO A 135 -28.94 0.60 -39.57
C PRO A 135 -30.19 -0.24 -39.32
N ALA A 136 -31.23 0.36 -38.75
CA ALA A 136 -32.56 -0.22 -38.71
C ALA A 136 -33.20 -0.06 -40.10
N GLU A 137 -33.50 -1.19 -40.73
CA GLU A 137 -34.39 -1.32 -41.90
C GLU A 137 -35.86 -1.27 -41.45
#